data_AF-A0A7S0EQK3-F1
#
_entry.id   AF-A0A7S0EQK3-F1
#
_cell.length_a   1.000
_cell.length_b   1.000
_cell.length_c   1.000
_cell.angle_alpha   90.00
_cell.angle_beta   90.00
_cell.angle_gamma   90.00
#
_symmetry.space_group_name_H-M   'P 1'
#
loop_
_entity.id
_entity.type
_entity.pdbx_description
1 polymer ?
#
loop_
_entity_poly.entity_id
_entity_poly.type
_entity_poly.pdbx_seq_one_letter_code
_entity_poly.pdbx_strand_id
1 'polypeptide(L)'
;AKEKWLAGDVTSARAILNEAFRVNPDSEQVWLAAVKLESENSEPDRARMLLAKARERAGTERVWMKSTVLEISLGESQDALRMADQALAYHARFWKLYLIKAQLLERLE
;
A
#
# COMPACT_ATOMS: atom_id res chain seq x y z
N ALA A 1 6.20 -13.16 -11.74
CA ALA A 1 5.68 -12.99 -10.37
C ALA A 1 4.21 -13.39 -10.26
N LYS A 2 3.29 -12.73 -10.98
CA LYS A 2 1.84 -12.99 -10.90
C LYS A 2 1.47 -14.47 -11.17
N GLU A 3 2.04 -15.10 -12.18
CA GLU A 3 1.78 -16.52 -12.49
C GLU A 3 2.21 -17.47 -11.37
N LYS A 4 3.38 -17.22 -10.74
CA LYS A 4 3.87 -18.02 -9.62
C LYS A 4 2.97 -17.90 -8.40
N TRP A 5 2.51 -16.68 -8.13
CA TRP A 5 1.56 -16.45 -7.05
C TRP A 5 0.20 -17.12 -7.32
N LEU A 6 -0.34 -17.03 -8.53
CA LEU A 6 -1.58 -17.74 -8.91
C LEU A 6 -1.44 -19.27 -8.84
N ALA A 7 -0.22 -19.79 -8.98
CA ALA A 7 0.10 -21.20 -8.78
C ALA A 7 0.32 -21.59 -7.30
N GLY A 8 0.10 -20.66 -6.36
CA GLY A 8 0.30 -20.88 -4.91
C GLY A 8 1.75 -20.74 -4.44
N ASP A 9 2.70 -20.45 -5.34
CA ASP A 9 4.11 -20.31 -5.03
C ASP A 9 4.45 -18.86 -4.64
N VAL A 10 4.05 -18.51 -3.41
CA VAL A 10 4.28 -17.19 -2.81
C VAL A 10 5.76 -16.91 -2.61
N THR A 11 6.56 -17.93 -2.29
CA THR A 11 8.01 -17.78 -2.05
C THR A 11 8.74 -17.38 -3.34
N SER A 12 8.46 -18.06 -4.45
CA SER A 12 9.03 -17.68 -5.75
C SER A 12 8.50 -16.32 -6.22
N ALA A 13 7.22 -16.00 -5.95
CA ALA A 13 6.69 -14.69 -6.26
C ALA A 13 7.43 -13.57 -5.52
N ARG A 14 7.72 -13.76 -4.22
CA ARG A 14 8.55 -12.85 -3.40
C ARG A 14 9.97 -12.73 -3.95
N ALA A 15 10.61 -13.85 -4.32
CA ALA A 15 11.97 -13.83 -4.89
C ALA A 15 12.04 -13.01 -6.18
N ILE A 16 11.05 -13.16 -7.08
CA ILE A 16 10.98 -12.38 -8.33
C ILE A 16 10.77 -10.89 -8.04
N LEU A 17 9.94 -10.54 -7.06
CA LEU A 17 9.73 -9.14 -6.69
C LEU A 17 10.97 -8.52 -6.04
N ASN A 18 11.71 -9.28 -5.23
CA ASN A 18 12.99 -8.84 -4.67
C ASN A 18 14.02 -8.53 -5.78
N GLU A 19 14.09 -9.37 -6.81
CA GLU A 19 14.95 -9.07 -7.96
C GLU A 19 14.44 -7.84 -8.74
N ALA A 20 13.12 -7.69 -8.90
CA ALA A 20 12.54 -6.51 -9.52
C ALA A 20 12.88 -5.21 -8.76
N PHE A 21 12.96 -5.24 -7.43
CA PHE A 21 13.41 -4.09 -6.63
C PHE A 21 14.89 -3.75 -6.85
N ARG A 22 15.75 -4.74 -7.12
CA ARG A 22 17.17 -4.48 -7.44
C ARG A 22 17.34 -3.78 -8.77
N VAL A 23 16.49 -4.12 -9.74
CA VAL A 23 16.54 -3.52 -11.08
C VAL A 23 15.84 -2.15 -11.11
N ASN A 24 14.69 -2.02 -10.44
CA ASN A 24 13.85 -0.82 -10.47
C ASN A 24 13.38 -0.43 -9.05
N PRO A 25 14.24 0.14 -8.21
CA PRO A 25 13.93 0.43 -6.80
C PRO A 25 12.84 1.50 -6.61
N ASP A 26 12.66 2.40 -7.58
CA ASP A 26 11.72 3.51 -7.50
C ASP A 26 10.39 3.23 -8.23
N SER A 27 10.20 2.01 -8.73
CA SER A 27 9.01 1.65 -9.49
C SER A 27 7.80 1.46 -8.56
N GLU A 28 6.87 2.41 -8.61
CA GLU A 28 5.56 2.34 -7.96
C GLU A 28 4.88 0.96 -8.19
N GLN A 29 4.91 0.47 -9.43
CA GLN A 29 4.20 -0.75 -9.80
C GLN A 29 4.77 -1.98 -9.10
N VAL A 30 6.10 -2.05 -8.93
CA VAL A 30 6.76 -3.15 -8.24
C VAL A 30 6.40 -3.12 -6.75
N TRP A 31 6.42 -1.94 -6.13
CA TRP A 31 5.99 -1.74 -4.75
C TRP A 31 4.54 -2.18 -4.53
N LEU A 32 3.62 -1.69 -5.36
CA LEU A 32 2.19 -2.03 -5.24
C LEU A 32 1.91 -3.51 -5.51
N ALA A 33 2.68 -4.15 -6.40
CA ALA A 33 2.57 -5.59 -6.64
C ALA A 33 3.03 -6.42 -5.43
N ALA A 34 4.12 -6.00 -4.76
CA ALA A 34 4.58 -6.65 -3.54
C ALA A 34 3.62 -6.48 -2.37
N VAL A 35 3.09 -5.27 -2.18
CA VAL A 35 2.06 -5.01 -1.15
C VAL A 35 0.84 -5.88 -1.39
N LYS A 36 0.35 -5.97 -2.64
CA LYS A 36 -0.78 -6.81 -3.00
C LYS A 36 -0.53 -8.29 -2.68
N LEU A 37 0.68 -8.78 -2.99
CA LEU A 37 1.07 -10.16 -2.68
C LEU A 37 0.98 -10.43 -1.17
N GLU A 38 1.55 -9.56 -0.33
CA GLU A 38 1.52 -9.77 1.12
C GLU A 38 0.11 -9.61 1.72
N SER A 39 -0.66 -8.62 1.26
CA SER A 39 -2.05 -8.42 1.71
C SER A 39 -2.96 -9.62 1.38
N GLU A 40 -2.82 -10.24 0.21
CA GLU A 40 -3.64 -11.40 -0.18
C GLU A 40 -3.17 -12.72 0.45
N ASN A 41 -1.98 -12.75 1.04
CA ASN A 41 -1.45 -13.92 1.78
C ASN A 41 -1.55 -13.74 3.30
N SER A 42 -2.46 -12.89 3.79
CA SER A 42 -2.70 -12.64 5.22
C SER A 42 -1.45 -12.17 5.99
N GLU A 43 -0.57 -11.40 5.34
CA GLU A 43 0.66 -10.86 5.92
C GLU A 43 0.61 -9.31 5.98
N PRO A 44 -0.31 -8.73 6.77
CA PRO A 44 -0.56 -7.29 6.77
C PRO A 44 0.62 -6.47 7.29
N ASP A 45 1.40 -6.98 8.24
CA ASP A 45 2.58 -6.29 8.77
C ASP A 45 3.67 -6.13 7.71
N ARG A 46 3.86 -7.16 6.88
CA ARG A 46 4.78 -7.08 5.73
C ARG A 46 4.27 -6.08 4.70
N ALA A 47 2.97 -6.10 4.41
CA ALA A 47 2.35 -5.13 3.51
C ALA A 47 2.54 -3.69 4.01
N ARG A 48 2.37 -3.44 5.32
CA ARG A 48 2.57 -2.14 5.98
C ARG A 48 4.02 -1.69 5.88
N MET A 49 4.98 -2.58 6.15
CA MET A 49 6.42 -2.29 5.99
C MET A 49 6.79 -1.95 4.54
N LEU A 50 6.26 -2.70 3.57
CA LEU A 50 6.49 -2.43 2.15
C LEU A 50 5.90 -1.08 1.72
N LEU A 51 4.70 -0.73 2.19
CA LEU A 51 4.09 0.58 1.95
C LEU A 51 4.88 1.72 2.59
N ALA A 52 5.45 1.53 3.79
CA ALA A 52 6.33 2.51 4.40
C ALA A 52 7.56 2.80 3.52
N LYS A 53 8.25 1.75 3.06
CA LYS A 53 9.39 1.89 2.13
C LYS A 53 8.98 2.50 0.79
N ALA A 54 7.82 2.10 0.26
CA ALA A 54 7.28 2.65 -0.97
C ALA A 54 6.99 4.14 -0.84
N ARG A 55 6.53 4.64 0.31
CA ARG A 55 6.31 6.08 0.53
C ARG A 55 7.60 6.89 0.52
N GLU A 56 8.69 6.34 1.04
CA GLU A 56 10.00 6.98 1.04
C GLU A 56 10.63 7.03 -0.35
N ARG A 57 10.46 5.96 -1.15
CA ARG A 57 11.09 5.81 -2.49
C ARG A 57 10.22 6.32 -3.62
N ALA A 58 8.94 5.98 -3.59
CA ALA A 58 7.95 6.20 -4.63
C ALA A 58 6.65 6.73 -4.00
N GLY A 59 6.75 7.86 -3.28
CA GLY A 59 5.67 8.49 -2.52
C GLY A 59 4.56 9.11 -3.38
N THR A 60 4.07 8.40 -4.39
CA THR A 60 2.98 8.81 -5.28
C THR A 60 1.63 8.79 -4.57
N GLU A 61 0.64 9.47 -5.15
CA GLU A 61 -0.71 9.52 -4.61
C GLU A 61 -1.35 8.11 -4.48
N ARG A 62 -0.99 7.16 -5.35
CA ARG A 62 -1.52 5.80 -5.31
C ARG A 62 -0.92 4.99 -4.16
N VAL A 63 0.37 5.17 -3.86
CA VAL A 63 1.03 4.51 -2.72
C VAL A 63 0.45 5.01 -1.41
N TRP A 64 0.26 6.32 -1.29
CA TRP A 64 -0.39 6.92 -0.12
C TRP A 64 -1.83 6.43 0.05
N MET A 65 -2.63 6.42 -1.03
CA MET A 65 -3.99 5.89 -1.01
C MET A 65 -4.03 4.42 -0.59
N LYS A 66 -3.13 3.58 -1.13
CA LYS A 66 -3.03 2.16 -0.75
C LYS A 66 -2.62 1.98 0.71
N SER A 67 -1.76 2.85 1.23
CA SER A 67 -1.39 2.87 2.66
C SER A 67 -2.61 3.13 3.54
N THR A 68 -3.40 4.16 3.21
CA THR A 68 -4.65 4.44 3.94
C THR A 68 -5.64 3.28 3.87
N VAL A 69 -5.85 2.70 2.68
CA VAL A 69 -6.78 1.58 2.49
C VAL A 69 -6.34 0.33 3.25
N LEU A 70 -5.04 0.09 3.40
CA LEU A 70 -4.55 -1.02 4.22
C LEU A 70 -4.98 -0.84 5.68
N GLU A 71 -4.75 0.33 6.27
CA GLU A 71 -5.16 0.59 7.66
C GLU A 71 -6.69 0.47 7.85
N ILE A 72 -7.47 0.91 6.87
CA ILE A 72 -8.94 0.69 6.86
C ILE A 72 -9.28 -0.79 6.91
N SER A 73 -8.60 -1.62 6.11
CA SER A 73 -8.84 -3.06 6.06
C SER A 73 -8.46 -3.79 7.35
N LEU A 74 -7.55 -3.20 8.14
CA LEU A 74 -7.13 -3.72 9.45
C LEU A 74 -8.02 -3.24 10.59
N GLY A 75 -8.97 -2.35 10.33
CA GLY A 75 -9.84 -1.76 11.36
C GLY A 75 -9.19 -0.61 12.13
N GLU A 76 -7.98 -0.19 11.74
CA GLU A 76 -7.21 0.86 12.41
C GLU A 76 -7.62 2.25 11.91
N SER A 77 -8.86 2.63 12.20
CA SER A 77 -9.49 3.85 11.67
C SER A 77 -8.74 5.15 12.04
N GLN A 78 -8.13 5.21 13.23
CA GLN A 78 -7.34 6.37 13.65
C GLN A 78 -6.04 6.51 12.84
N ASP A 79 -5.32 5.40 12.63
CA ASP A 79 -4.11 5.39 11.82
C ASP A 79 -4.42 5.66 10.35
N ALA A 80 -5.53 5.12 9.84
CA ALA A 80 -6.01 5.41 8.51
C ALA A 80 -6.27 6.91 8.31
N LEU A 81 -6.91 7.58 9.28
CA LEU A 81 -7.17 9.02 9.22
C LEU A 81 -5.87 9.82 9.20
N ARG A 82 -4.94 9.49 10.10
CA ARG A 82 -3.60 10.10 10.14
C ARG A 82 -2.86 9.91 8.82
N MET A 83 -2.96 8.74 8.22
CA MET A 83 -2.35 8.44 6.91
C MET A 83 -2.98 9.27 5.79
N ALA A 84 -4.30 9.42 5.79
CA ALA A 84 -5.02 10.24 4.82
C ALA A 84 -4.65 11.73 4.94
N ASP A 85 -4.49 12.25 6.16
CA ASP A 85 -4.05 13.62 6.39
C ASP A 85 -2.63 13.87 5.90
N GLN A 86 -1.71 12.95 6.18
CA GLN A 86 -0.35 13.01 5.64
C GLN A 86 -0.38 12.97 4.11
N ALA A 87 -1.16 12.07 3.52
CA ALA A 87 -1.30 11.96 2.09
C ALA A 87 -1.83 13.24 1.45
N LEU A 88 -2.82 13.91 2.06
CA LEU A 88 -3.37 15.18 1.60
C LEU A 88 -2.39 16.34 1.74
N ALA A 89 -1.50 16.32 2.73
CA ALA A 89 -0.44 17.32 2.86
C ALA A 89 0.56 17.27 1.69
N TYR A 90 0.91 16.07 1.22
CA TYR A 90 1.78 15.89 0.04
C TYR A 90 1.02 16.04 -1.28
N HIS A 91 -0.21 15.53 -1.35
CA HIS A 91 -0.98 15.37 -2.59
C HIS A 91 -2.35 16.06 -2.51
N ALA A 92 -2.35 17.36 -2.21
CA ALA A 92 -3.56 18.15 -1.97
C ALA A 92 -4.57 18.18 -3.14
N ARG A 93 -4.12 17.86 -4.36
CA ARG A 93 -4.95 17.84 -5.58
C ARG A 93 -5.64 16.49 -5.83
N PHE A 94 -5.33 15.46 -5.06
CA PHE A 94 -5.87 14.12 -5.30
C PHE A 94 -7.21 13.92 -4.59
N TRP A 95 -8.30 14.22 -5.30
CA TRP A 95 -9.68 14.21 -4.78
C TRP A 95 -10.10 12.90 -4.09
N LYS A 96 -9.58 11.75 -4.52
CA LYS A 96 -9.94 10.44 -3.93
C LYS A 96 -9.54 10.33 -2.45
N LEU A 97 -8.46 10.99 -2.03
CA LEU A 97 -8.06 10.99 -0.61
C LEU A 97 -9.07 11.72 0.27
N TYR A 98 -9.70 12.79 -0.23
CA TYR A 98 -10.77 13.47 0.50
C TYR A 98 -11.98 12.57 0.69
N LEU A 99 -12.35 11.79 -0.33
CA LEU A 99 -13.45 10.82 -0.21
C LEU A 99 -13.14 9.72 0.80
N ILE A 100 -11.92 9.18 0.78
CA ILE A 100 -11.49 8.16 1.75
C ILE A 100 -11.51 8.76 3.16
N LYS A 101 -11.02 9.98 3.34
CA LYS A 101 -11.06 10.69 4.62
C LYS A 101 -12.50 10.93 5.10
N ALA A 102 -13.40 11.38 4.23
CA ALA A 102 -14.80 11.59 4.58
C ALA A 102 -15.44 10.27 5.04
N GLN A 103 -15.24 9.18 4.30
CA GLN A 103 -15.75 7.87 4.68
C GLN A 103 -15.20 7.36 6.01
N LEU A 104 -13.94 7.67 6.34
CA LEU A 104 -13.32 7.35 7.61
C LEU A 104 -13.96 8.11 8.78
N LEU A 105 -14.25 9.39 8.59
CA LEU A 105 -14.90 10.22 9.62
C LEU A 105 -16.32 9.73 9.90
N GLU A 106 -17.09 9.39 8.87
CA GLU A 106 -18.44 8.81 9.04
C GLU A 106 -18.45 7.49 9.83
N ARG A 107 -17.36 6.73 9.80
CA ARG A 107 -17.23 5.45 10.54
C ARG A 107 -16.79 5.62 11.98
N LEU A 108 -16.31 6.81 12.35
CA LEU A 108 -15.84 7.15 13.70
C LEU A 108 -16.91 7.84 14.55
N GLU A 109 -17.99 8.30 13.93
CA GLU A 109 -19.22 8.79 14.58
C GLU A 109 -20.13 7.62 15.01
#